data_AF-A0A931S2T1-F1
#
_entry.id   AF-A0A931S2T1-F1
#
_cell.length_a   1.000
_cell.length_b   1.000
_cell.length_c   1.000
_cell.angle_alpha   90.00
_cell.angle_beta   90.00
_cell.angle_gamma   90.00
#
_symmetry.space_group_name_H-M   'P 1'
#
loop_
_entity.id
_entity.type
_entity.pdbx_description
1 polymer ?
#
loop_
_entity_poly.entity_id
_entity_poly.type
_entity_poly.pdbx_seq_one_letter_code
_entity_poly.pdbx_strand_id
1 'polypeptide(L)'
;MVLLISLSFLITIGCKIDIPSEPDTETKTGESPPTPPDPTPPPDPTPDPTPTPNPSPTPDPAPTPAPTPSPDPPPPATLQFKSDDIGVAPNNIIPVRFTACYADSENIFPSLSWSWSEGTVPQVLSYAVAMVDLDFLVNGNPAIHWLTYDLPQRMTSLNGTALPAVGSKTAFNEVLEPPGAVYDGPCPPAGDPPHRYEFRIWALDVADLGATDPTNLLLIQNRARAVMTAIDAHDLATASFIGTFPAPAPMM
;
A
#
# COMPACT_ATOMS: atom_id res chain seq x y z
N MET A 1 -38.36 32.05 3.61
CA MET A 1 -39.24 32.63 4.64
C MET A 1 -38.34 33.12 5.77
N VAL A 2 -38.20 34.43 5.93
CA VAL A 2 -37.26 35.06 6.88
C VAL A 2 -38.07 35.61 8.05
N LEU A 3 -37.67 35.33 9.29
CA LEU A 3 -38.27 35.92 10.48
C LEU A 3 -37.22 36.77 11.23
N LEU A 4 -37.51 38.06 11.35
CA LEU A 4 -36.73 39.05 12.10
C LEU A 4 -37.11 39.03 13.58
N ILE A 5 -36.14 39.21 14.49
CA ILE A 5 -36.39 39.74 15.85
C ILE A 5 -35.29 40.74 16.26
N SER A 6 -35.69 41.78 16.98
CA SER A 6 -34.89 42.88 17.56
C SER A 6 -35.29 43.06 19.04
N LEU A 7 -34.64 43.83 19.93
CA LEU A 7 -33.75 44.99 19.75
C LEU A 7 -32.69 45.07 20.88
N SER A 8 -31.76 46.01 20.75
CA SER A 8 -30.76 46.47 21.72
C SER A 8 -31.28 46.76 23.15
N PHE A 9 -30.41 46.74 24.17
CA PHE A 9 -29.92 47.97 24.88
C PHE A 9 -28.82 47.73 25.95
N LEU A 10 -27.96 48.77 26.08
CA LEU A 10 -26.89 49.17 27.01
C LEU A 10 -26.53 48.43 28.34
N ILE A 11 -25.22 48.16 28.47
CA ILE A 11 -24.23 48.63 29.50
C ILE A 11 -24.77 49.22 30.83
N THR A 12 -24.24 48.76 31.98
CA THR A 12 -23.77 49.61 33.12
C THR A 12 -22.72 48.87 33.98
N ILE A 13 -21.75 49.63 34.51
CA ILE A 13 -20.61 49.21 35.36
C ILE A 13 -21.00 49.31 36.85
N GLY A 14 -20.46 48.45 37.74
CA GLY A 14 -20.63 48.65 39.19
C GLY A 14 -19.81 47.72 40.08
N CYS A 15 -18.61 48.15 40.49
CA CYS A 15 -17.83 47.52 41.57
C CYS A 15 -17.71 48.50 42.75
N LYS A 16 -18.13 48.06 43.95
CA LYS A 16 -17.88 48.64 45.29
C LYS A 16 -17.85 47.48 46.29
N ILE A 17 -16.86 47.24 47.17
CA ILE A 17 -16.10 48.09 48.12
C ILE A 17 -16.80 48.17 49.51
N ASP A 18 -15.98 48.05 50.58
CA ASP A 18 -16.25 48.29 52.03
C ASP A 18 -17.06 47.26 52.84
N ILE A 19 -16.80 46.98 54.13
CA ILE A 19 -15.63 47.12 55.07
C ILE A 19 -15.90 46.24 56.34
N PRO A 20 -14.95 45.92 57.24
CA PRO A 20 -15.12 44.94 58.32
C PRO A 20 -15.67 45.52 59.65
N SER A 21 -15.86 44.66 60.66
CA SER A 21 -16.22 45.05 62.04
C SER A 21 -15.64 44.12 63.12
N GLU A 22 -14.66 44.61 63.89
CA GLU A 22 -14.37 44.21 65.27
C GLU A 22 -14.91 45.30 66.23
N PRO A 23 -15.30 44.94 67.46
CA PRO A 23 -14.73 45.56 68.68
C PRO A 23 -14.57 44.53 69.83
N ASP A 24 -13.98 44.77 71.01
CA ASP A 24 -13.17 45.86 71.63
C ASP A 24 -12.39 45.19 72.80
N THR A 25 -11.10 45.43 73.04
CA THR A 25 -10.49 46.54 73.81
C THR A 25 -10.77 46.56 75.33
N GLU A 26 -9.80 46.14 76.15
CA GLU A 26 -9.48 46.80 77.44
C GLU A 26 -7.97 46.60 77.78
N THR A 27 -7.09 47.60 77.73
CA THR A 27 -6.66 48.57 78.79
C THR A 27 -6.30 47.97 80.17
N LYS A 28 -5.28 48.40 80.95
CA LYS A 28 -4.30 49.52 80.86
C LYS A 28 -3.18 49.39 81.94
N THR A 29 -1.99 49.98 81.71
CA THR A 29 -0.99 50.52 82.71
C THR A 29 -0.44 49.63 83.86
N GLY A 30 0.81 49.77 84.36
CA GLY A 30 1.96 50.60 83.96
C GLY A 30 2.89 50.96 85.15
N GLU A 31 4.23 50.88 84.95
CA GLU A 31 5.34 51.63 85.63
C GLU A 31 5.51 51.44 87.18
N SER A 32 6.66 51.41 87.88
CA SER A 32 8.12 51.68 87.70
C SER A 32 8.87 51.03 88.90
N PRO A 33 10.16 51.31 89.26
CA PRO A 33 11.46 51.34 88.55
C PRO A 33 12.43 50.22 89.06
N PRO A 34 13.70 50.10 88.57
CA PRO A 34 14.56 48.95 88.86
C PRO A 34 15.56 49.11 90.04
N THR A 35 16.12 47.98 90.50
CA THR A 35 17.37 47.89 91.28
C THR A 35 18.53 47.32 90.43
N PRO A 36 19.78 47.79 90.60
CA PRO A 36 20.90 47.36 89.77
C PRO A 36 21.41 45.96 90.15
N PRO A 37 21.79 45.11 89.19
CA PRO A 37 22.47 43.84 89.46
C PRO A 37 23.96 44.02 89.75
N ASP A 38 24.49 43.09 90.56
CA ASP A 38 25.89 42.92 90.92
C ASP A 38 26.74 42.52 89.68
N PRO A 39 27.98 43.03 89.49
CA PRO A 39 28.79 42.69 88.32
C PRO A 39 29.17 41.21 88.30
N THR A 40 28.57 40.48 87.36
CA THR A 40 28.88 39.07 87.12
C THR A 40 30.29 38.92 86.53
N PRO A 41 31.11 37.94 86.96
CA PRO A 41 32.42 37.71 86.36
C PRO A 41 32.31 37.36 84.86
N PRO A 42 33.34 37.66 84.05
CA PRO A 42 33.32 37.38 82.61
C PRO A 42 33.21 35.87 82.35
N PRO A 43 32.47 35.44 81.31
CA PRO A 43 32.36 34.04 80.96
C PRO A 43 33.69 33.48 80.45
N ASP A 44 33.94 32.21 80.78
CA ASP A 44 35.08 31.41 80.31
C ASP A 44 35.04 31.30 78.77
N PRO A 45 36.19 31.33 78.06
CA PRO A 45 36.19 31.29 76.60
C PRO A 45 35.65 29.96 76.08
N THR A 46 34.59 30.04 75.28
CA THR A 46 33.97 28.87 74.63
C THR A 46 34.97 28.15 73.72
N PRO A 47 35.09 26.81 73.76
CA PRO A 47 35.93 26.06 72.84
C PRO A 47 35.51 26.29 71.38
N ASP A 48 36.51 26.48 70.51
CA ASP A 48 36.33 26.68 69.07
C ASP A 48 35.72 25.41 68.44
N PRO A 49 34.63 25.48 67.64
CA PRO A 49 33.96 24.30 67.12
C PRO A 49 34.85 23.51 66.14
N THR A 50 34.98 22.21 66.40
CA THR A 50 35.74 21.29 65.53
C THR A 50 35.22 21.34 64.08
N PRO A 51 36.08 21.51 63.07
CA PRO A 51 35.63 21.63 61.68
C PRO A 51 34.94 20.36 61.18
N THR A 52 33.76 20.52 60.60
CA THR A 52 32.96 19.45 60.01
C THR A 52 33.69 18.86 58.79
N PRO A 53 33.73 17.51 58.61
CA PRO A 53 34.33 16.91 57.41
C PRO A 53 33.61 17.36 56.14
N ASN A 54 34.37 17.78 55.13
CA ASN A 54 33.83 18.13 53.81
C ASN A 54 33.27 16.86 53.13
N PRO A 55 32.03 16.86 52.60
CA PRO A 55 31.47 15.68 51.95
C PRO A 55 32.30 15.27 50.72
N SER A 56 32.51 13.95 50.57
CA SER A 56 33.17 13.39 49.40
C SER A 56 32.35 13.67 48.13
N PRO A 57 32.98 14.05 47.00
CA PRO A 57 32.26 14.22 45.74
C PRO A 57 31.58 12.92 45.33
N THR A 58 30.33 13.02 44.89
CA THR A 58 29.59 11.90 44.29
C THR A 58 30.21 11.56 42.93
N PRO A 59 30.42 10.28 42.59
CA PRO A 59 30.88 9.89 41.26
C PRO A 59 29.93 10.38 40.16
N ASP A 60 30.49 10.90 39.07
CA ASP A 60 29.71 11.38 37.93
C ASP A 60 28.96 10.21 37.27
N PRO A 61 27.72 10.39 36.78
CA PRO A 61 26.97 9.31 36.12
C PRO A 61 27.72 8.79 34.89
N ALA A 62 27.79 7.46 34.75
CA ALA A 62 28.36 6.84 33.57
C ALA A 62 27.60 7.28 32.30
N PRO A 63 28.29 7.58 31.18
CA PRO A 63 27.65 8.04 29.95
C PRO A 63 26.66 6.99 29.44
N THR A 64 25.46 7.43 29.08
CA THR A 64 24.43 6.57 28.49
C THR A 64 24.97 5.96 27.18
N PRO A 65 24.83 4.64 26.96
CA PRO A 65 25.19 4.03 25.68
C PRO A 65 24.48 4.70 24.51
N ALA A 66 25.21 4.93 23.41
CA ALA A 66 24.60 5.43 22.18
C ALA A 66 23.54 4.43 21.67
N PRO A 67 22.44 4.90 21.06
CA PRO A 67 21.43 4.01 20.51
C PRO A 67 22.02 3.14 19.41
N THR A 68 21.74 1.84 19.44
CA THR A 68 22.08 0.92 18.36
C THR A 68 21.42 1.39 17.07
N PRO A 69 22.13 1.45 15.92
CA PRO A 69 21.49 1.77 14.65
C PRO A 69 20.40 0.75 14.33
N SER A 70 19.28 1.23 13.79
CA SER A 70 18.24 0.36 13.22
C SER A 70 18.83 -0.45 12.06
N PRO A 71 18.44 -1.72 11.88
CA PRO A 71 18.74 -2.42 10.63
C PRO A 71 18.15 -1.67 9.43
N ASP A 72 18.83 -1.77 8.30
CA ASP A 72 18.35 -1.27 7.01
C ASP A 72 17.04 -1.96 6.60
N PRO A 73 16.13 -1.27 5.88
CA PRO A 73 14.93 -1.89 5.35
C PRO A 73 15.30 -2.98 4.33
N PRO A 74 14.55 -4.10 4.27
CA PRO A 74 14.79 -5.12 3.25
C PRO A 74 14.55 -4.56 1.84
N PRO A 75 15.23 -5.12 0.81
CA PRO A 75 15.06 -4.67 -0.57
C PRO A 75 13.62 -4.92 -1.06
N PRO A 76 13.14 -4.20 -2.09
CA PRO A 76 11.86 -4.52 -2.74
C PRO A 76 11.84 -5.94 -3.30
N ALA A 77 10.75 -6.65 -3.09
CA ALA A 77 10.53 -7.96 -3.71
C ALA A 77 10.21 -7.82 -5.21
N THR A 78 10.59 -8.81 -6.00
CA THR A 78 10.30 -8.90 -7.44
C THR A 78 9.20 -9.92 -7.68
N LEU A 79 8.22 -9.57 -8.53
CA LEU A 79 7.20 -10.50 -9.00
C LEU A 79 7.83 -11.49 -10.00
N GLN A 80 7.66 -12.77 -9.76
CA GLN A 80 8.11 -13.86 -10.63
C GLN A 80 6.87 -14.51 -11.28
N PHE A 81 6.98 -14.85 -12.55
CA PHE A 81 5.88 -15.44 -13.33
C PHE A 81 6.39 -16.55 -14.23
N LYS A 82 5.67 -17.68 -14.28
CA LYS A 82 6.04 -18.84 -15.09
C LYS A 82 4.83 -19.66 -15.54
N SER A 83 5.04 -20.42 -16.61
CA SER A 83 4.25 -21.61 -16.94
C SER A 83 5.11 -22.85 -16.77
N ASP A 84 4.56 -23.92 -16.19
CA ASP A 84 5.23 -25.23 -16.20
C ASP A 84 4.95 -26.02 -17.49
N ASP A 85 3.94 -25.62 -18.27
CA ASP A 85 3.63 -26.20 -19.60
C ASP A 85 4.51 -25.63 -20.72
N ILE A 86 4.85 -24.34 -20.64
CA ILE A 86 5.67 -23.64 -21.65
C ILE A 86 7.12 -23.44 -21.17
N GLY A 87 7.34 -23.25 -19.87
CA GLY A 87 8.60 -22.72 -19.33
C GLY A 87 8.76 -21.21 -19.55
N VAL A 88 9.89 -20.66 -19.11
CA VAL A 88 10.21 -19.21 -19.18
C VAL A 88 11.42 -18.88 -20.06
N ALA A 89 11.99 -19.88 -20.74
CA ALA A 89 13.11 -19.64 -21.65
C ALA A 89 12.62 -18.99 -22.95
N PRO A 90 13.36 -18.02 -23.53
CA PRO A 90 12.97 -17.39 -24.79
C PRO A 90 12.81 -18.40 -25.92
N ASN A 91 11.77 -18.20 -26.74
CA ASN A 91 11.43 -19.04 -27.89
C ASN A 91 11.04 -20.49 -27.55
N ASN A 92 10.60 -20.75 -26.31
CA ASN A 92 9.93 -22.01 -26.02
C ASN A 92 8.64 -22.14 -26.84
N ILE A 93 8.37 -23.33 -27.36
CA ILE A 93 7.19 -23.61 -28.19
C ILE A 93 5.97 -23.80 -27.28
N ILE A 94 4.87 -23.11 -27.60
CA ILE A 94 3.58 -23.30 -26.93
C ILE A 94 3.02 -24.67 -27.36
N PRO A 95 2.72 -25.60 -26.44
CA PRO A 95 2.17 -26.91 -26.81
C PRO A 95 0.82 -26.79 -27.53
N VAL A 96 0.62 -27.64 -28.55
CA VAL A 96 -0.51 -27.51 -29.51
C VAL A 96 -1.89 -27.51 -28.85
N ARG A 97 -2.04 -28.16 -27.68
CA ARG A 97 -3.29 -28.18 -26.91
C ARG A 97 -3.79 -26.80 -26.47
N PHE A 98 -2.92 -25.80 -26.38
CA PHE A 98 -3.25 -24.43 -25.95
C PHE A 98 -3.55 -23.47 -27.13
N THR A 99 -3.86 -24.00 -28.32
CA THR A 99 -3.89 -23.23 -29.59
C THR A 99 -5.28 -23.20 -30.21
N ALA A 100 -5.50 -22.48 -31.32
CA ALA A 100 -6.85 -22.31 -31.86
C ALA A 100 -7.17 -23.16 -33.11
N CYS A 101 -6.16 -23.65 -33.85
CA CYS A 101 -6.38 -24.12 -35.24
C CYS A 101 -5.78 -25.49 -35.61
N TYR A 102 -5.44 -26.33 -34.63
CA TYR A 102 -5.05 -27.72 -34.86
C TYR A 102 -6.12 -28.69 -34.36
N ALA A 103 -6.26 -29.84 -35.02
CA ALA A 103 -7.33 -30.82 -34.75
C ALA A 103 -7.19 -31.53 -33.39
N ASP A 104 -5.98 -31.54 -32.82
CA ASP A 104 -5.64 -32.02 -31.48
C ASP A 104 -5.53 -30.88 -30.45
N SER A 105 -6.03 -29.69 -30.79
CA SER A 105 -6.08 -28.58 -29.83
C SER A 105 -7.29 -28.64 -28.90
N GLU A 106 -7.08 -28.19 -27.65
CA GLU A 106 -8.13 -28.03 -26.64
C GLU A 106 -8.59 -26.55 -26.52
N ASN A 107 -7.87 -25.61 -27.15
CA ASN A 107 -8.05 -24.15 -27.06
C ASN A 107 -8.30 -23.61 -25.64
N ILE A 108 -7.43 -24.02 -24.71
CA ILE A 108 -7.39 -23.57 -23.32
C ILE A 108 -6.09 -22.80 -23.04
N PHE A 109 -6.06 -21.98 -21.99
CA PHE A 109 -4.82 -21.31 -21.57
C PHE A 109 -3.87 -22.27 -20.82
N PRO A 110 -2.54 -22.05 -20.87
CA PRO A 110 -1.56 -22.85 -20.12
C PRO A 110 -1.72 -22.71 -18.61
N SER A 111 -1.15 -23.63 -17.83
CA SER A 111 -0.93 -23.39 -16.40
C SER A 111 0.02 -22.21 -16.22
N LEU A 112 -0.32 -21.33 -15.30
CA LEU A 112 0.41 -20.12 -14.97
C LEU A 112 0.53 -20.02 -13.46
N SER A 113 1.68 -19.58 -12.96
CA SER A 113 1.92 -19.41 -11.54
C SER A 113 2.86 -18.24 -11.28
N TRP A 114 2.67 -17.60 -10.13
CA TRP A 114 3.45 -16.45 -9.71
C TRP A 114 3.77 -16.48 -8.22
N SER A 115 4.89 -15.84 -7.88
CA SER A 115 5.41 -15.72 -6.53
C SER A 115 6.22 -14.44 -6.40
N TRP A 116 6.42 -13.99 -5.17
CA TRP A 116 7.33 -12.87 -4.87
C TRP A 116 8.68 -13.42 -4.41
N SER A 117 9.77 -12.76 -4.79
CA SER A 117 11.07 -12.99 -4.17
C SER A 117 11.07 -12.60 -2.68
N GLU A 118 12.13 -12.93 -1.96
CA GLU A 118 12.40 -12.28 -0.67
C GLU A 118 12.49 -10.76 -0.86
N GLY A 119 12.01 -10.01 0.13
CA GLY A 119 11.96 -8.54 0.13
C GLY A 119 10.63 -7.96 0.63
N THR A 120 10.46 -6.65 0.50
CA THR A 120 9.18 -5.97 0.72
C THR A 120 8.28 -6.11 -0.50
N VAL A 121 7.16 -6.82 -0.35
CA VAL A 121 6.07 -6.89 -1.33
C VAL A 121 5.20 -5.62 -1.18
N PRO A 122 4.78 -4.95 -2.27
CA PRO A 122 3.84 -3.83 -2.19
C PRO A 122 2.43 -4.28 -1.75
N GLN A 123 1.53 -3.34 -1.47
CA GLN A 123 0.15 -3.66 -1.06
C GLN A 123 -0.71 -4.09 -2.26
N VAL A 124 -0.50 -5.32 -2.73
CA VAL A 124 -1.26 -5.91 -3.84
C VAL A 124 -2.67 -6.26 -3.38
N LEU A 125 -3.68 -5.77 -4.08
CA LEU A 125 -5.09 -6.07 -3.83
C LEU A 125 -5.70 -7.02 -4.87
N SER A 126 -5.22 -6.99 -6.12
CA SER A 126 -5.56 -7.98 -7.15
C SER A 126 -4.40 -8.22 -8.14
N TYR A 127 -4.57 -9.19 -9.02
CA TYR A 127 -3.72 -9.39 -10.20
C TYR A 127 -4.54 -9.33 -11.49
N ALA A 128 -3.86 -9.05 -12.60
CA ALA A 128 -4.36 -9.26 -13.96
C ALA A 128 -3.36 -10.09 -14.76
N VAL A 129 -3.85 -10.90 -15.71
CA VAL A 129 -3.05 -11.77 -16.58
C VAL A 129 -3.53 -11.64 -18.01
N ALA A 130 -2.61 -11.50 -18.95
CA ALA A 130 -2.91 -11.41 -20.38
C ALA A 130 -2.01 -12.33 -21.23
N MET A 131 -2.50 -12.65 -22.42
CA MET A 131 -1.73 -13.21 -23.52
C MET A 131 -1.86 -12.27 -24.73
N VAL A 132 -0.72 -11.83 -25.27
CA VAL A 132 -0.65 -10.84 -26.34
C VAL A 132 0.25 -11.36 -27.47
N ASP A 133 -0.26 -11.40 -28.69
CA ASP A 133 0.54 -11.66 -29.89
C ASP A 133 1.32 -10.39 -30.25
N LEU A 134 2.66 -10.47 -30.20
CA LEU A 134 3.56 -9.34 -30.48
C LEU A 134 3.82 -9.12 -31.98
N ASP A 135 3.43 -10.08 -32.82
CA ASP A 135 3.71 -10.10 -34.26
C ASP A 135 2.42 -9.90 -35.09
N PHE A 136 1.23 -10.14 -34.51
CA PHE A 136 -0.06 -9.76 -35.09
C PHE A 136 -0.60 -8.43 -34.52
N LEU A 137 -1.03 -7.52 -35.41
CA LEU A 137 -1.49 -6.18 -35.03
C LEU A 137 -2.98 -5.95 -35.31
N VAL A 138 -3.76 -5.65 -34.27
CA VAL A 138 -5.15 -5.19 -34.36
C VAL A 138 -5.17 -3.67 -34.13
N ASN A 139 -5.70 -2.91 -35.09
CA ASN A 139 -5.75 -1.44 -35.05
C ASN A 139 -4.38 -0.79 -34.70
N GLY A 140 -3.28 -1.40 -35.17
CA GLY A 140 -1.91 -0.94 -34.93
C GLY A 140 -1.28 -1.35 -33.60
N ASN A 141 -1.96 -2.18 -32.78
CA ASN A 141 -1.49 -2.63 -31.47
C ASN A 141 -1.33 -4.16 -31.42
N PRO A 142 -0.33 -4.72 -30.70
CA PRO A 142 -0.17 -6.16 -30.44
C PRO A 142 -1.47 -6.79 -29.94
N ALA A 143 -1.95 -7.84 -30.63
CA ALA A 143 -3.32 -8.35 -30.48
C ALA A 143 -3.54 -9.10 -29.15
N ILE A 144 -4.63 -8.79 -28.45
CA ILE A 144 -4.96 -9.43 -27.17
C ILE A 144 -5.71 -10.75 -27.44
N HIS A 145 -5.03 -11.87 -27.21
CA HIS A 145 -5.57 -13.23 -27.29
C HIS A 145 -6.36 -13.63 -26.03
N TRP A 146 -6.00 -13.06 -24.88
CA TRP A 146 -6.67 -13.29 -23.60
C TRP A 146 -6.35 -12.18 -22.61
N LEU A 147 -7.31 -11.83 -21.74
CA LEU A 147 -7.11 -10.89 -20.65
C LEU A 147 -8.11 -11.17 -19.51
N THR A 148 -7.61 -11.63 -18.37
CA THR A 148 -8.36 -11.79 -17.12
C THR A 148 -7.83 -10.85 -16.04
N TYR A 149 -8.71 -10.36 -15.17
CA TYR A 149 -8.41 -9.31 -14.20
C TYR A 149 -9.29 -9.44 -12.95
N ASP A 150 -9.04 -8.61 -11.95
CA ASP A 150 -9.61 -8.72 -10.60
C ASP A 150 -9.37 -10.12 -9.98
N LEU A 151 -8.19 -10.71 -10.24
CA LEU A 151 -7.76 -11.96 -9.62
C LEU A 151 -7.45 -11.69 -8.14
N PRO A 152 -8.04 -12.40 -7.15
CA PRO A 152 -7.83 -12.09 -5.75
C PRO A 152 -6.35 -12.11 -5.34
N GLN A 153 -5.91 -11.17 -4.50
CA GLN A 153 -4.53 -11.10 -3.95
C GLN A 153 -3.94 -12.42 -3.38
N ARG A 154 -4.79 -13.39 -3.00
CA ARG A 154 -4.36 -14.71 -2.48
C ARG A 154 -4.16 -15.77 -3.56
N MET A 155 -4.57 -15.49 -4.79
CA MET A 155 -4.35 -16.36 -5.95
C MET A 155 -2.89 -16.27 -6.38
N THR A 156 -2.29 -17.42 -6.64
CA THR A 156 -0.88 -17.57 -7.06
C THR A 156 -0.73 -18.46 -8.30
N SER A 157 -1.85 -18.93 -8.86
CA SER A 157 -1.87 -19.73 -10.08
C SER A 157 -3.23 -19.73 -10.79
N LEU A 158 -3.19 -20.06 -12.07
CA LEU A 158 -4.32 -20.33 -12.96
C LEU A 158 -4.02 -21.61 -13.76
N ASN A 159 -5.05 -22.35 -14.15
CA ASN A 159 -4.94 -23.52 -15.03
C ASN A 159 -6.14 -23.59 -15.99
N GLY A 160 -5.92 -24.13 -17.20
CA GLY A 160 -6.70 -23.87 -18.43
C GLY A 160 -8.23 -24.06 -18.45
N THR A 161 -8.85 -24.52 -17.37
CA THR A 161 -10.32 -24.63 -17.24
C THR A 161 -10.91 -23.72 -16.15
N ALA A 162 -10.06 -23.05 -15.37
CA ALA A 162 -10.46 -22.27 -14.20
C ALA A 162 -10.52 -20.77 -14.49
N LEU A 163 -11.63 -20.31 -15.09
CA LEU A 163 -12.01 -18.90 -15.02
C LEU A 163 -13.42 -18.73 -14.41
N PRO A 164 -13.52 -18.04 -13.25
CA PRO A 164 -12.45 -17.94 -12.24
C PRO A 164 -12.97 -18.06 -10.79
N ALA A 165 -12.10 -17.80 -9.82
CA ALA A 165 -12.51 -17.57 -8.44
C ALA A 165 -13.52 -16.40 -8.33
N VAL A 166 -14.37 -16.44 -7.31
CA VAL A 166 -15.41 -15.42 -7.07
C VAL A 166 -14.79 -14.02 -7.01
N GLY A 167 -15.26 -13.13 -7.89
CA GLY A 167 -14.84 -11.73 -7.98
C GLY A 167 -14.08 -11.38 -9.26
N SER A 168 -13.39 -12.36 -9.86
CA SER A 168 -12.58 -12.13 -11.06
C SER A 168 -13.39 -12.03 -12.35
N LYS A 169 -12.81 -11.33 -13.32
CA LYS A 169 -13.45 -10.95 -14.58
C LYS A 169 -12.54 -11.30 -15.77
N THR A 170 -13.09 -11.20 -16.96
CA THR A 170 -12.35 -11.37 -18.20
C THR A 170 -12.88 -10.42 -19.28
N ALA A 171 -11.97 -9.90 -20.09
CA ALA A 171 -12.33 -9.22 -21.32
C ALA A 171 -12.58 -10.28 -22.43
N PHE A 172 -13.17 -9.82 -23.53
CA PHE A 172 -13.14 -10.58 -24.79
C PHE A 172 -11.77 -10.39 -25.45
N ASN A 173 -11.30 -11.41 -26.16
CA ASN A 173 -10.15 -11.29 -27.04
C ASN A 173 -10.46 -10.44 -28.28
N GLU A 174 -9.42 -10.08 -29.03
CA GLU A 174 -9.49 -9.22 -30.22
C GLU A 174 -9.33 -9.98 -31.56
N VAL A 175 -9.17 -11.30 -31.51
CA VAL A 175 -8.79 -12.13 -32.67
C VAL A 175 -9.92 -13.01 -33.21
N LEU A 176 -10.98 -13.24 -32.43
CA LEU A 176 -12.15 -14.00 -32.85
C LEU A 176 -13.28 -13.16 -33.43
N GLU A 177 -13.83 -13.67 -34.53
CA GLU A 177 -15.13 -13.31 -35.09
C GLU A 177 -16.05 -14.55 -35.06
N PRO A 178 -17.23 -14.52 -34.42
CA PRO A 178 -17.77 -13.39 -33.66
C PRO A 178 -17.04 -13.20 -32.31
N PRO A 179 -16.86 -11.96 -31.85
CA PRO A 179 -16.21 -11.70 -30.56
C PRO A 179 -17.07 -12.25 -29.41
N GLY A 180 -16.49 -13.14 -28.61
CA GLY A 180 -17.24 -13.89 -27.60
C GLY A 180 -16.45 -14.86 -26.75
N ALA A 181 -15.31 -15.40 -27.23
CA ALA A 181 -14.47 -16.24 -26.39
C ALA A 181 -13.62 -15.41 -25.41
N VAL A 182 -13.38 -16.02 -24.26
CA VAL A 182 -12.56 -15.49 -23.17
C VAL A 182 -11.08 -15.58 -23.53
N TYR A 183 -10.65 -16.78 -23.92
CA TYR A 183 -9.34 -17.11 -24.43
C TYR A 183 -9.50 -17.53 -25.89
N ASP A 184 -8.55 -17.14 -26.74
CA ASP A 184 -8.31 -17.82 -28.01
C ASP A 184 -6.80 -18.01 -28.20
N GLY A 185 -6.38 -19.24 -28.42
CA GLY A 185 -4.96 -19.60 -28.45
C GLY A 185 -4.23 -19.16 -29.72
N PRO A 186 -2.93 -19.46 -29.84
CA PRO A 186 -2.17 -19.18 -31.04
C PRO A 186 -2.81 -19.77 -32.30
N CYS A 187 -2.94 -18.95 -33.33
CA CYS A 187 -3.03 -19.39 -34.71
C CYS A 187 -2.46 -18.31 -35.64
N PRO A 188 -1.14 -18.27 -35.84
CA PRO A 188 -0.52 -17.36 -36.79
C PRO A 188 -1.10 -17.58 -38.19
N PRO A 189 -1.24 -16.53 -39.03
CA PRO A 189 -1.66 -16.70 -40.42
C PRO A 189 -0.75 -17.66 -41.19
N ALA A 190 -1.33 -18.46 -42.10
CA ALA A 190 -0.59 -19.49 -42.80
C ALA A 190 0.53 -18.91 -43.68
N GLY A 191 1.77 -19.34 -43.43
CA GLY A 191 2.98 -18.86 -44.13
C GLY A 191 3.75 -17.74 -43.42
N ASP A 192 3.24 -17.18 -42.33
CA ASP A 192 3.97 -16.21 -41.50
C ASP A 192 5.15 -16.87 -40.74
N PRO A 193 6.16 -16.09 -40.31
CA PRO A 193 7.15 -16.58 -39.34
C PRO A 193 6.47 -17.02 -38.03
N PRO A 194 7.14 -17.80 -37.16
CA PRO A 194 6.58 -18.12 -35.84
C PRO A 194 6.30 -16.84 -35.03
N HIS A 195 5.05 -16.66 -34.60
CA HIS A 195 4.66 -15.51 -33.77
C HIS A 195 5.12 -15.70 -32.33
N ARG A 196 5.40 -14.58 -31.67
CA ARG A 196 5.77 -14.48 -30.26
C ARG A 196 4.56 -14.02 -29.45
N TYR A 197 4.18 -14.83 -28.48
CA TYR A 197 3.09 -14.53 -27.56
C TYR A 197 3.68 -14.19 -26.19
N GLU A 198 3.49 -12.95 -25.76
CA GLU A 198 3.82 -12.53 -24.41
C GLU A 198 2.72 -12.94 -23.45
N PHE A 199 3.06 -13.76 -22.47
CA PHE A 199 2.25 -13.98 -21.28
C PHE A 199 2.73 -13.00 -20.22
N ARG A 200 1.84 -12.12 -19.75
CA ARG A 200 2.17 -11.06 -18.78
C ARG A 200 1.22 -11.10 -17.59
N ILE A 201 1.76 -10.81 -16.41
CA ILE A 201 1.02 -10.59 -15.17
C ILE A 201 1.34 -9.19 -14.61
N TRP A 202 0.33 -8.56 -14.02
CA TRP A 202 0.43 -7.33 -13.25
C TRP A 202 -0.07 -7.56 -11.83
N ALA A 203 0.57 -6.92 -10.86
CA ALA A 203 0.09 -6.80 -9.49
C ALA A 203 -0.50 -5.39 -9.29
N LEU A 204 -1.74 -5.30 -8.78
CA LEU A 204 -2.51 -4.06 -8.80
C LEU A 204 -2.82 -3.53 -7.40
N ASP A 205 -2.85 -2.21 -7.24
CA ASP A 205 -3.19 -1.52 -5.98
C ASP A 205 -4.70 -1.42 -5.68
N VAL A 206 -5.54 -1.89 -6.60
CA VAL A 206 -7.00 -1.99 -6.45
C VAL A 206 -7.51 -3.43 -6.49
N ALA A 207 -8.59 -3.71 -5.77
CA ALA A 207 -9.24 -5.03 -5.73
C ALA A 207 -10.25 -5.25 -6.87
N ASP A 208 -10.76 -4.16 -7.45
CA ASP A 208 -11.67 -4.12 -8.58
C ASP A 208 -11.26 -2.91 -9.45
N LEU A 209 -10.92 -3.15 -10.71
CA LEU A 209 -10.52 -2.09 -11.66
C LEU A 209 -11.64 -1.10 -12.02
N GLY A 210 -12.90 -1.37 -11.65
CA GLY A 210 -14.04 -0.51 -11.96
C GLY A 210 -14.40 -0.46 -13.46
N ALA A 211 -13.75 -1.27 -14.30
CA ALA A 211 -14.03 -1.39 -15.72
C ALA A 211 -15.45 -1.99 -15.93
N THR A 212 -16.42 -1.12 -16.16
CA THR A 212 -17.85 -1.48 -16.10
C THR A 212 -18.31 -2.33 -17.29
N ASP A 213 -18.87 -3.50 -16.95
CA ASP A 213 -19.90 -4.30 -17.64
C ASP A 213 -19.80 -4.51 -19.18
N PRO A 214 -19.62 -5.77 -19.64
CA PRO A 214 -19.54 -6.12 -21.07
C PRO A 214 -20.85 -6.04 -21.88
N THR A 215 -21.94 -5.45 -21.38
CA THR A 215 -23.23 -5.39 -22.08
C THR A 215 -23.41 -4.25 -23.09
N ASN A 216 -22.60 -3.17 -23.06
CA ASN A 216 -22.74 -2.07 -24.03
C ASN A 216 -22.14 -2.42 -25.40
N LEU A 217 -22.97 -2.89 -26.33
CA LEU A 217 -22.59 -3.52 -27.60
C LEU A 217 -21.82 -2.63 -28.60
N LEU A 218 -21.73 -1.31 -28.41
CA LEU A 218 -21.25 -0.40 -29.46
C LEU A 218 -19.73 -0.39 -29.69
N LEU A 219 -18.93 -1.01 -28.81
CA LEU A 219 -17.47 -0.81 -28.72
C LEU A 219 -16.69 -2.09 -28.37
N ILE A 220 -17.03 -3.23 -28.98
CA ILE A 220 -16.49 -4.55 -28.57
C ILE A 220 -14.95 -4.60 -28.63
N GLN A 221 -14.33 -4.10 -29.71
CA GLN A 221 -12.86 -4.05 -29.87
C GLN A 221 -12.15 -3.15 -28.84
N ASN A 222 -12.83 -2.16 -28.25
CA ASN A 222 -12.19 -1.23 -27.31
C ASN A 222 -12.24 -1.72 -25.84
N ARG A 223 -12.86 -2.87 -25.57
CA ARG A 223 -13.06 -3.37 -24.19
C ARG A 223 -11.77 -3.87 -23.55
N ALA A 224 -11.03 -4.76 -24.22
CA ALA A 224 -9.76 -5.24 -23.73
C ALA A 224 -8.76 -4.09 -23.54
N ARG A 225 -8.73 -3.12 -24.47
CA ARG A 225 -7.89 -1.92 -24.38
C ARG A 225 -8.29 -0.95 -23.25
N ALA A 226 -9.58 -0.82 -22.94
CA ALA A 226 -10.03 -0.06 -21.78
C ALA A 226 -9.58 -0.72 -20.47
N VAL A 227 -9.63 -2.05 -20.38
CA VAL A 227 -9.11 -2.81 -19.22
C VAL A 227 -7.59 -2.67 -19.11
N MET A 228 -6.84 -2.79 -20.21
CA MET A 228 -5.38 -2.56 -20.22
C MET A 228 -5.01 -1.14 -19.76
N THR A 229 -5.73 -0.11 -20.22
CA THR A 229 -5.55 1.27 -19.75
C THR A 229 -5.79 1.41 -18.24
N ALA A 230 -6.79 0.69 -17.70
CA ALA A 230 -7.07 0.68 -16.27
C ALA A 230 -5.99 -0.08 -15.47
N ILE A 231 -5.46 -1.18 -16.01
CA ILE A 231 -4.32 -1.92 -15.46
C ILE A 231 -3.08 -1.02 -15.37
N ASP A 232 -2.72 -0.33 -16.46
CA ASP A 232 -1.53 0.54 -16.51
C ASP A 232 -1.62 1.72 -15.51
N ALA A 233 -2.82 2.15 -15.13
CA ALA A 233 -3.05 3.19 -14.12
C ALA A 233 -2.88 2.70 -12.67
N HIS A 234 -2.84 1.38 -12.45
CA HIS A 234 -2.86 0.72 -11.15
C HIS A 234 -1.71 -0.29 -10.95
N ASP A 235 -0.74 -0.36 -11.88
CA ASP A 235 0.39 -1.30 -11.82
C ASP A 235 1.38 -0.97 -10.68
N LEU A 236 1.62 -1.96 -9.83
CA LEU A 236 2.66 -1.96 -8.80
C LEU A 236 3.91 -2.74 -9.23
N ALA A 237 3.73 -3.78 -10.06
CA ALA A 237 4.79 -4.64 -10.57
C ALA A 237 4.28 -5.55 -11.69
N THR A 238 5.04 -5.60 -12.78
CA THR A 238 4.79 -6.47 -13.94
C THR A 238 5.85 -7.57 -14.05
N ALA A 239 5.46 -8.75 -14.53
CA ALA A 239 6.36 -9.80 -14.99
C ALA A 239 5.83 -10.48 -16.26
N SER A 240 6.71 -10.96 -17.14
CA SER A 240 6.30 -11.69 -18.34
C SER A 240 7.31 -12.74 -18.82
N PHE A 241 6.84 -13.64 -19.68
CA PHE A 241 7.66 -14.53 -20.49
C PHE A 241 7.07 -14.66 -21.90
N ILE A 242 7.88 -15.13 -22.86
CA ILE A 242 7.47 -15.27 -24.27
C ILE A 242 7.41 -16.75 -24.64
N GLY A 243 6.22 -17.20 -25.04
CA GLY A 243 6.04 -18.42 -25.82
C GLY A 243 6.08 -18.11 -27.31
N THR A 244 6.37 -19.10 -28.14
CA THR A 244 6.32 -18.98 -29.61
C THR A 244 5.50 -20.10 -30.22
N PHE A 245 4.89 -19.84 -31.37
CA PHE A 245 4.14 -20.87 -32.09
C PHE A 245 4.29 -20.69 -33.60
N PRO A 246 4.60 -21.74 -34.38
CA PRO A 246 4.74 -21.64 -35.83
C PRO A 246 3.39 -21.47 -36.51
N ALA A 247 3.38 -20.75 -37.63
CA ALA A 247 2.24 -20.76 -38.54
C ALA A 247 1.94 -22.18 -39.07
N PRO A 248 0.67 -22.51 -39.34
CA PRO A 248 0.34 -23.69 -40.11
C PRO A 248 0.92 -23.56 -41.53
N ALA A 249 1.25 -24.70 -42.13
CA ALA A 249 1.73 -24.74 -43.51
C ALA A 249 0.65 -24.16 -44.46
N PRO A 250 1.04 -23.43 -45.52
CA PRO A 250 0.09 -23.01 -46.55
C PRO A 250 -0.67 -24.20 -47.13
N MET A 251 -1.99 -24.06 -47.24
CA MET A 251 -2.83 -25.01 -47.98
C MET A 251 -2.41 -24.98 -49.45
N MET A 252 -1.82 -26.07 -49.95
CA MET A 252 -1.42 -26.26 -51.36
C MET A 252 -2.59 -26.66 -52.26
#